data_AF-A0A6G0X1G6-F1
#
_entry.id   AF-A0A6G0X1G6-F1
#
_cell.length_a   1.000
_cell.length_b   1.000
_cell.length_c   1.000
_cell.angle_alpha   90.00
_cell.angle_beta   90.00
_cell.angle_gamma   90.00
#
_symmetry.space_group_name_H-M   'P 1'
#
loop_
_entity.id
_entity.type
_entity.pdbx_description
1 polymer ?
#
loop_
_entity_poly.entity_id
_entity_poly.type
_entity_poly.pdbx_seq_one_letter_code
_entity_poly.pdbx_strand_id
1 'polypeptide(L)'
;MVWSTVLVGLLVASGGLYNALAQNASSPCTDLSFVQQPAAVVGPLTVRSLVQGSSVCIQASLQSATAKWIALAISRSFSMINVPNNNAIIFDAVKNVVQPYVLSDYSIAGVTLQADASSIAVKAMTTADGLLSFTIERPLSSTSSYDVAVDPNVPTNVLWAYADTAWPSSHLDRGSVKLQFATSAGNISALLVASVENSRVETHTAVIGAIAFAIIIALGLVASYLIRWRFIHLSTLCAPSRRLHAFSWLTKPFSDIKIGEVIVVLVYIGAMATFYVSEATEDGRVQTESGELISFVAGRPKMDEMLNPTDLFGKNIAVMACGPPSLVQEAQWQARLCRLDFHKEVFIL
;
A
#
# COMPACT_ATOMS: atom_id res chain seq x y z
N MET A 1 -43.64 -20.58 58.85
CA MET A 1 -44.54 -20.84 57.71
C MET A 1 -44.72 -19.55 56.94
N VAL A 2 -43.97 -19.37 55.86
CA VAL A 2 -44.10 -18.25 54.91
C VAL A 2 -44.04 -18.90 53.54
N TRP A 3 -45.16 -18.92 52.83
CA TRP A 3 -45.24 -19.42 51.46
C TRP A 3 -45.05 -18.23 50.52
N SER A 4 -44.00 -18.27 49.69
CA SER A 4 -43.79 -17.31 48.61
C SER A 4 -44.64 -17.69 47.40
N THR A 5 -45.50 -16.77 46.99
CA THR A 5 -46.26 -16.80 45.74
C THR A 5 -45.36 -16.36 44.58
N VAL A 6 -45.09 -17.27 43.63
CA VAL A 6 -44.51 -16.96 42.32
C VAL A 6 -45.66 -16.90 41.32
N LEU A 7 -45.93 -15.70 40.79
CA LEU A 7 -46.85 -15.46 39.68
C LEU A 7 -46.19 -15.89 38.37
N VAL A 8 -46.74 -16.89 37.68
CA VAL A 8 -46.38 -17.22 36.29
C VAL A 8 -47.35 -16.48 35.38
N GLY A 9 -46.89 -15.38 34.78
CA GLY A 9 -47.61 -14.65 33.75
C GLY A 9 -47.44 -15.33 32.39
N LEU A 10 -48.52 -15.91 31.88
CA LEU A 10 -48.60 -16.50 30.55
C LEU A 10 -48.77 -15.36 29.51
N LEU A 11 -47.68 -14.97 28.86
CA LEU A 11 -47.72 -14.04 27.71
C LEU A 11 -48.04 -14.85 26.45
N VAL A 12 -49.28 -14.74 25.98
CA VAL A 12 -49.70 -15.20 24.65
C VAL A 12 -49.14 -14.20 23.63
N ALA A 13 -48.00 -14.53 23.03
CA ALA A 13 -47.52 -13.83 21.84
C ALA A 13 -48.38 -14.27 20.66
N SER A 14 -49.23 -13.36 20.17
CA SER A 14 -49.90 -13.48 18.89
C SER A 14 -48.86 -13.60 17.78
N GLY A 15 -48.69 -14.82 17.26
CA GLY A 15 -47.89 -15.11 16.09
C GLY A 15 -48.51 -14.44 14.87
N GLY A 16 -48.17 -13.18 14.64
CA GLY A 16 -48.28 -12.54 13.34
C GLY A 16 -47.30 -13.24 12.40
N LEU A 17 -47.79 -14.23 11.65
CA LEU A 17 -47.13 -14.74 10.46
C LEU A 17 -47.05 -13.59 9.45
N TYR A 18 -46.01 -12.76 9.56
CA TYR A 18 -45.57 -11.96 8.44
C TYR A 18 -44.99 -12.96 7.43
N ASN A 19 -45.84 -13.43 6.53
CA ASN A 19 -45.37 -13.88 5.23
C ASN A 19 -44.75 -12.65 4.57
N ALA A 20 -43.46 -12.43 4.82
CA ALA A 20 -42.64 -11.67 3.92
C ALA A 20 -42.71 -12.42 2.60
N LEU A 21 -43.56 -11.93 1.69
CA LEU A 21 -43.44 -12.26 0.29
C LEU A 21 -41.99 -11.94 -0.05
N ALA A 22 -41.19 -12.98 -0.26
CA ALA A 22 -39.94 -12.86 -0.97
C ALA A 22 -40.32 -12.33 -2.34
N GLN A 23 -40.40 -10.99 -2.46
CA GLN A 23 -40.30 -10.36 -3.76
C GLN A 23 -39.00 -10.92 -4.32
N ASN A 24 -39.10 -11.60 -5.46
CA ASN A 24 -37.94 -11.87 -6.30
C ASN A 24 -37.31 -10.51 -6.55
N ALA A 25 -36.38 -10.10 -5.71
CA ALA A 25 -35.68 -8.85 -5.85
C ALA A 25 -34.98 -8.95 -7.20
N SER A 26 -35.43 -8.13 -8.15
CA SER A 26 -34.79 -8.04 -9.46
C SER A 26 -33.32 -7.74 -9.25
N SER A 27 -32.46 -8.42 -9.99
CA SER A 27 -31.01 -8.21 -9.93
C SER A 27 -30.69 -6.73 -10.10
N PRO A 28 -29.88 -6.11 -9.21
CA PRO A 28 -29.47 -4.72 -9.35
C PRO A 28 -28.71 -4.48 -10.66
N CYS A 29 -28.09 -5.50 -11.26
CA CYS A 29 -27.37 -5.36 -12.52
C CYS A 29 -28.27 -5.27 -13.75
N THR A 30 -29.53 -5.72 -13.63
CA THR A 30 -30.53 -5.60 -14.70
C THR A 30 -31.46 -4.41 -14.52
N ASP A 31 -31.37 -3.72 -13.37
CA ASP A 31 -32.18 -2.55 -13.07
C ASP A 31 -31.72 -1.34 -13.92
N LEU A 32 -32.66 -0.64 -14.53
CA LEU A 32 -32.37 0.52 -15.39
C LEU A 32 -31.70 1.67 -14.61
N SER A 33 -31.93 1.75 -13.30
CA SER A 33 -31.29 2.73 -12.43
C SER A 33 -29.78 2.49 -12.29
N PHE A 34 -29.28 1.28 -12.56
CA PHE A 34 -27.85 0.98 -12.52
C PHE A 34 -27.07 1.83 -13.53
N VAL A 35 -27.52 1.89 -14.78
CA VAL A 35 -26.84 2.66 -15.85
C VAL A 35 -26.83 4.16 -15.55
N GLN A 36 -27.80 4.64 -14.78
CA GLN A 36 -27.91 6.03 -14.33
C GLN A 36 -26.99 6.34 -13.14
N GLN A 37 -26.42 5.32 -12.48
CA GLN A 37 -25.52 5.56 -11.37
C GLN A 37 -24.22 6.25 -11.85
N PRO A 38 -23.72 7.22 -11.09
CA PRO A 38 -22.44 7.84 -11.40
C PRO A 38 -21.31 6.82 -11.27
N ALA A 39 -20.30 6.98 -12.12
CA ALA A 39 -19.08 6.19 -12.05
C ALA A 39 -18.05 6.95 -11.21
N ALA A 40 -17.64 6.38 -10.08
CA ALA A 40 -16.60 6.89 -9.22
C ALA A 40 -15.22 6.57 -9.82
N VAL A 41 -14.28 7.52 -9.77
CA VAL A 41 -12.89 7.31 -10.21
C VAL A 41 -12.11 6.56 -9.12
N VAL A 42 -11.61 5.37 -9.45
CA VAL A 42 -10.86 4.49 -8.55
C VAL A 42 -9.48 4.27 -9.16
N GLY A 43 -8.56 5.20 -8.89
CA GLY A 43 -7.31 5.29 -9.64
C GLY A 43 -7.57 5.57 -11.13
N PRO A 44 -6.97 4.82 -12.06
CA PRO A 44 -7.27 4.92 -13.49
C PRO A 44 -8.54 4.15 -13.89
N LEU A 45 -9.12 3.36 -12.99
CA LEU A 45 -10.39 2.69 -13.23
C LEU A 45 -11.55 3.63 -12.90
N THR A 46 -12.72 3.32 -13.45
CA THR A 46 -14.00 3.84 -12.98
C THR A 46 -14.86 2.71 -12.45
N VAL A 47 -15.53 2.96 -11.33
CA VAL A 47 -16.39 2.00 -10.66
C VAL A 47 -17.79 2.57 -10.53
N ARG A 48 -18.76 1.87 -11.11
CA ARG A 48 -20.19 2.14 -10.97
C ARG A 48 -20.81 1.06 -10.10
N SER A 49 -21.74 1.42 -9.24
CA SER A 49 -22.40 0.44 -8.37
C SER A 49 -23.86 0.77 -8.11
N LEU A 50 -24.65 -0.25 -7.80
CA LEU A 50 -26.02 -0.09 -7.28
C LEU A 50 -26.30 -1.19 -6.26
N VAL A 51 -26.72 -0.79 -5.06
CA VAL A 51 -27.22 -1.66 -4.01
C VAL A 51 -28.74 -1.70 -4.07
N GLN A 52 -29.29 -2.90 -4.11
CA GLN A 52 -30.74 -3.14 -4.08
C GLN A 52 -31.03 -4.41 -3.29
N GLY A 53 -31.88 -4.30 -2.26
CA GLY A 53 -32.15 -5.41 -1.35
C GLY A 53 -30.88 -5.90 -0.67
N SER A 54 -30.59 -7.19 -0.78
CA SER A 54 -29.44 -7.85 -0.17
C SER A 54 -28.23 -8.01 -1.08
N SER A 55 -28.22 -7.39 -2.26
CA SER A 55 -27.16 -7.54 -3.27
C SER A 55 -26.67 -6.21 -3.81
N VAL A 56 -25.45 -6.22 -4.34
CA VAL A 56 -24.82 -5.09 -5.02
C VAL A 56 -24.40 -5.49 -6.42
N CYS A 57 -24.70 -4.64 -7.39
CA CYS A 57 -24.09 -4.67 -8.71
C CYS A 57 -22.87 -3.76 -8.74
N ILE A 58 -21.77 -4.23 -9.32
CA ILE A 58 -20.53 -3.47 -9.46
C ILE A 58 -20.01 -3.64 -10.87
N GLN A 59 -19.78 -2.52 -11.55
CA GLN A 59 -19.06 -2.46 -12.82
C GLN A 59 -17.74 -1.75 -12.59
N ALA A 60 -16.65 -2.37 -13.01
CA ALA A 60 -15.33 -1.75 -13.09
C ALA A 60 -14.93 -1.61 -14.56
N SER A 61 -14.38 -0.45 -14.93
CA SER A 61 -13.93 -0.18 -16.29
C SER A 61 -12.62 0.59 -16.33
N LEU A 62 -11.81 0.32 -17.35
CA LEU A 62 -10.58 1.02 -17.66
C LEU A 62 -10.54 1.31 -19.16
N GLN A 63 -10.30 2.57 -19.51
CA GLN A 63 -9.97 2.95 -20.89
C GLN A 63 -8.45 2.85 -21.07
N SER A 64 -7.98 1.81 -21.74
CA SER A 64 -6.57 1.61 -22.05
C SER A 64 -6.41 0.73 -23.31
N ALA A 65 -5.59 1.21 -24.25
CA ALA A 65 -5.25 0.45 -25.45
C ALA A 65 -4.26 -0.70 -25.18
N THR A 66 -3.60 -0.71 -24.02
CA THR A 66 -2.51 -1.65 -23.72
C THR A 66 -2.81 -2.60 -22.56
N ALA A 67 -3.79 -2.27 -21.71
CA ALA A 67 -4.14 -3.11 -20.57
C ALA A 67 -4.61 -4.50 -21.01
N LYS A 68 -4.09 -5.53 -20.35
CA LYS A 68 -4.40 -6.95 -20.60
C LYS A 68 -5.18 -7.58 -19.45
N TRP A 69 -5.20 -6.94 -18.29
CA TRP A 69 -6.10 -7.31 -17.21
C TRP A 69 -6.36 -6.12 -16.28
N ILE A 70 -7.51 -6.16 -15.62
CA ILE A 70 -7.89 -5.25 -14.54
C ILE A 70 -8.41 -6.04 -13.35
N ALA A 71 -8.21 -5.51 -12.15
CA ALA A 71 -8.64 -6.14 -10.90
C ALA A 71 -9.33 -5.13 -9.98
N LEU A 72 -10.34 -5.63 -9.25
CA LEU A 72 -11.03 -4.90 -8.19
C LEU A 72 -11.21 -5.81 -6.98
N ALA A 73 -10.88 -5.34 -5.79
CA ALA A 73 -11.10 -6.07 -4.54
C ALA A 73 -11.89 -5.23 -3.55
N ILE A 74 -12.83 -5.85 -2.85
CA ILE A 74 -13.43 -5.27 -1.64
C ILE A 74 -12.62 -5.80 -0.47
N SER A 75 -12.03 -4.89 0.32
CA SER A 75 -10.96 -5.24 1.25
C SER A 75 -11.25 -4.80 2.68
N ARG A 76 -10.62 -5.51 3.63
CA ARG A 76 -10.68 -5.20 5.06
C ARG A 76 -9.79 -4.01 5.41
N SER A 77 -8.72 -3.80 4.63
CA SER A 77 -7.80 -2.67 4.77
C SER A 77 -7.41 -2.11 3.40
N PHE A 78 -6.52 -1.12 3.40
CA PHE A 78 -5.91 -0.56 2.19
C PHE A 78 -4.78 -1.43 1.62
N SER A 79 -4.44 -2.54 2.27
CA SER A 79 -3.37 -3.45 1.83
C SER A 79 -3.93 -4.61 0.99
N MET A 80 -3.12 -5.10 0.05
CA MET A 80 -3.42 -6.26 -0.80
C MET A 80 -3.62 -7.53 0.03
N ILE A 81 -2.76 -7.75 1.03
CA ILE A 81 -2.81 -8.93 1.90
C ILE A 81 -3.46 -8.56 3.22
N ASN A 82 -4.44 -9.37 3.64
CA ASN A 82 -5.19 -9.18 4.87
C ASN A 82 -5.23 -10.50 5.64
N VAL A 83 -5.42 -10.43 6.97
CA VAL A 83 -5.71 -11.62 7.78
C VAL A 83 -7.08 -11.42 8.44
N PRO A 84 -8.11 -12.23 8.08
CA PRO A 84 -8.12 -13.26 7.05
C PRO A 84 -8.00 -12.68 5.63
N ASN A 85 -7.47 -13.48 4.70
CA ASN A 85 -7.27 -13.10 3.29
C ASN A 85 -8.60 -12.66 2.65
N ASN A 86 -8.54 -11.67 1.77
CA ASN A 86 -9.66 -11.31 0.90
C ASN A 86 -9.43 -11.85 -0.52
N ASN A 87 -10.46 -11.74 -1.36
CA ASN A 87 -10.35 -11.98 -2.80
C ASN A 87 -10.25 -10.69 -3.60
N ALA A 88 -9.79 -10.81 -4.84
CA ALA A 88 -9.90 -9.81 -5.89
C ALA A 88 -10.60 -10.43 -7.10
N ILE A 89 -11.46 -9.67 -7.75
CA ILE A 89 -12.06 -10.03 -9.03
C ILE A 89 -11.11 -9.57 -10.12
N ILE A 90 -10.64 -10.51 -10.94
CA ILE A 90 -9.69 -10.25 -12.01
C ILE A 90 -10.38 -10.53 -13.33
N PHE A 91 -10.36 -9.55 -14.22
CA PHE A 91 -10.72 -9.72 -15.62
C PHE A 91 -9.45 -9.90 -16.45
N ASP A 92 -9.21 -11.13 -16.90
CA ASP A 92 -8.17 -11.47 -17.87
C ASP A 92 -8.71 -11.21 -19.27
N ALA A 93 -8.31 -10.08 -19.88
CA ALA A 93 -8.78 -9.70 -21.21
C ALA A 93 -8.20 -10.58 -22.32
N VAL A 94 -7.07 -11.26 -22.07
CA VAL A 94 -6.43 -12.17 -23.03
C VAL A 94 -7.22 -13.47 -23.13
N LYS A 95 -7.66 -14.01 -21.99
CA LYS A 95 -8.52 -15.20 -21.94
C LYS A 95 -10.00 -14.88 -22.04
N ASN A 96 -10.36 -13.60 -21.91
CA ASN A 96 -11.71 -13.09 -21.83
C ASN A 96 -12.51 -13.78 -20.72
N VAL A 97 -11.97 -13.77 -19.50
CA VAL A 97 -12.52 -14.47 -18.33
C VAL A 97 -12.45 -13.58 -17.10
N VAL A 98 -13.55 -13.54 -16.32
CA VAL A 98 -13.63 -12.86 -15.03
C VAL A 98 -13.72 -13.91 -13.93
N GLN A 99 -12.79 -13.90 -12.97
CA GLN A 99 -12.74 -14.87 -11.88
C GLN A 99 -12.25 -14.23 -10.56
N PRO A 100 -12.72 -14.71 -9.40
CA PRO A 100 -12.16 -14.33 -8.11
C PRO A 100 -10.84 -15.07 -7.83
N TYR A 101 -9.85 -14.33 -7.33
CA TYR A 101 -8.56 -14.86 -6.88
C TYR A 101 -8.32 -14.48 -5.42
N VAL A 102 -7.83 -15.42 -4.62
CA VAL A 102 -7.45 -15.20 -3.22
C VAL A 102 -6.12 -14.48 -3.16
N LEU A 103 -6.03 -13.42 -2.37
CA LEU A 103 -4.80 -12.65 -2.15
C LEU A 103 -4.13 -13.15 -0.86
N SER A 104 -3.17 -14.08 -0.99
CA SER A 104 -2.48 -14.69 0.16
C SER A 104 -1.03 -14.23 0.35
N ASP A 105 -0.38 -13.77 -0.71
CA ASP A 105 0.98 -13.24 -0.66
C ASP A 105 1.20 -12.24 -1.83
N TYR A 106 2.25 -11.41 -1.73
CA TYR A 106 2.61 -10.41 -2.73
C TYR A 106 3.22 -11.01 -4.01
N SER A 107 3.63 -12.28 -3.98
CA SER A 107 4.07 -12.98 -5.18
C SER A 107 2.90 -13.45 -6.05
N ILE A 108 3.16 -13.63 -7.34
CA ILE A 108 2.17 -14.20 -8.29
C ILE A 108 1.72 -15.59 -7.83
N ALA A 109 2.61 -16.39 -7.22
CA ALA A 109 2.29 -17.70 -6.68
C ALA A 109 1.30 -17.62 -5.49
N GLY A 110 1.30 -16.49 -4.79
CA GLY A 110 0.38 -16.14 -3.70
C GLY A 110 -1.01 -15.69 -4.13
N VAL A 111 -1.25 -15.52 -5.44
CA VAL A 111 -2.56 -15.12 -5.99
C VAL A 111 -3.19 -16.30 -6.71
N THR A 112 -4.03 -17.04 -6.00
CA THR A 112 -4.57 -18.32 -6.46
C THR A 112 -6.05 -18.21 -6.79
N LEU A 113 -6.50 -18.96 -7.80
CA LEU A 113 -7.91 -18.98 -8.18
C LEU A 113 -8.76 -19.44 -6.98
N GLN A 114 -9.80 -18.68 -6.63
CA GLN A 114 -10.71 -19.06 -5.55
C GLN A 114 -11.55 -20.26 -6.00
N ALA A 115 -11.43 -21.38 -5.28
CA ALA A 115 -12.09 -22.63 -5.64
C ALA A 115 -13.64 -22.52 -5.63
N ASP A 116 -14.19 -21.80 -4.66
CA ASP A 116 -15.63 -21.52 -4.58
C ASP A 116 -15.92 -20.07 -4.96
N ALA A 117 -16.34 -19.86 -6.20
CA ALA A 117 -16.73 -18.55 -6.74
C ALA A 117 -18.24 -18.27 -6.62
N SER A 118 -19.01 -19.07 -5.86
CA SER A 118 -20.48 -18.95 -5.78
C SER A 118 -20.96 -17.59 -5.26
N SER A 119 -20.12 -16.84 -4.55
CA SER A 119 -20.40 -15.51 -4.05
C SER A 119 -20.42 -14.41 -5.11
N ILE A 120 -19.93 -14.70 -6.32
CA ILE A 120 -19.74 -13.73 -7.40
C ILE A 120 -20.43 -14.22 -8.67
N ALA A 121 -21.46 -13.49 -9.11
CA ALA A 121 -22.12 -13.73 -10.38
C ALA A 121 -21.62 -12.74 -11.44
N VAL A 122 -20.87 -13.21 -12.43
CA VAL A 122 -20.45 -12.38 -13.58
C VAL A 122 -21.66 -12.11 -14.48
N LYS A 123 -21.94 -10.84 -14.76
CA LYS A 123 -23.10 -10.40 -15.56
C LYS A 123 -22.74 -9.91 -16.94
N ALA A 124 -21.60 -9.24 -17.07
CA ALA A 124 -21.11 -8.73 -18.34
C ALA A 124 -19.58 -8.59 -18.31
N MET A 125 -18.96 -8.63 -19.48
CA MET A 125 -17.57 -8.27 -19.69
C MET A 125 -17.38 -7.74 -21.11
N THR A 126 -16.47 -6.78 -21.27
CA THR A 126 -16.26 -6.07 -22.53
C THR A 126 -14.77 -5.82 -22.74
N THR A 127 -14.30 -6.13 -23.95
CA THR A 127 -12.97 -5.81 -24.49
C THR A 127 -13.16 -5.24 -25.90
N ALA A 128 -13.59 -3.98 -25.99
CA ALA A 128 -13.87 -3.33 -27.26
C ALA A 128 -13.37 -1.88 -27.23
N ASP A 129 -12.80 -1.39 -28.32
CA ASP A 129 -12.39 0.01 -28.48
C ASP A 129 -11.47 0.54 -27.36
N GLY A 130 -10.57 -0.31 -26.86
CA GLY A 130 -9.68 0.02 -25.74
C GLY A 130 -10.38 0.13 -24.38
N LEU A 131 -11.63 -0.29 -24.27
CA LEU A 131 -12.35 -0.42 -23.01
C LEU A 131 -12.22 -1.86 -22.49
N LEU A 132 -11.65 -2.00 -21.31
CA LEU A 132 -11.75 -3.21 -20.50
C LEU A 132 -12.80 -2.95 -19.43
N SER A 133 -13.86 -3.77 -19.39
CA SER A 133 -14.84 -3.67 -18.31
C SER A 133 -15.38 -5.02 -17.91
N PHE A 134 -15.74 -5.16 -16.64
CA PHE A 134 -16.51 -6.28 -16.15
C PHE A 134 -17.60 -5.80 -15.20
N THR A 135 -18.71 -6.53 -15.17
CA THR A 135 -19.83 -6.31 -14.26
C THR A 135 -20.12 -7.58 -13.49
N ILE A 136 -20.17 -7.47 -12.17
CA ILE A 136 -20.53 -8.56 -11.26
C ILE A 136 -21.71 -8.18 -10.38
N GLU A 137 -22.44 -9.18 -9.93
CA GLU A 137 -23.39 -9.10 -8.82
C GLU A 137 -22.88 -9.96 -7.68
N ARG A 138 -23.02 -9.47 -6.45
CA ARG A 138 -22.73 -10.25 -5.25
C ARG A 138 -23.64 -9.90 -4.09
N PRO A 139 -23.84 -10.80 -3.12
CA PRO A 139 -24.50 -10.47 -1.86
C PRO A 139 -23.74 -9.40 -1.08
N LEU A 140 -24.47 -8.60 -0.30
CA LEU A 140 -23.89 -7.65 0.66
C LEU A 140 -23.19 -8.38 1.82
N SER A 141 -23.69 -9.54 2.21
CA SER A 141 -23.05 -10.38 3.24
C SER A 141 -21.80 -11.09 2.70
N SER A 142 -20.89 -11.42 3.61
CA SER A 142 -19.78 -12.32 3.32
C SER A 142 -20.31 -13.74 3.18
N THR A 143 -20.24 -14.32 1.98
CA THR A 143 -20.71 -15.68 1.70
C THR A 143 -19.58 -16.70 1.62
N SER A 144 -18.39 -16.25 1.23
CA SER A 144 -17.11 -16.96 1.35
C SER A 144 -16.28 -16.39 2.50
N SER A 145 -15.30 -17.15 2.98
CA SER A 145 -14.31 -16.68 3.97
C SER A 145 -13.41 -15.56 3.42
N TYR A 146 -13.29 -15.47 2.10
CA TYR A 146 -12.50 -14.45 1.39
C TYR A 146 -13.31 -13.20 1.04
N ASP A 147 -14.63 -13.26 1.14
CA ASP A 147 -15.46 -12.10 0.89
C ASP A 147 -15.37 -11.10 2.05
N VAL A 148 -15.64 -9.84 1.74
CA VAL A 148 -15.81 -8.78 2.74
C VAL A 148 -17.25 -8.30 2.65
N ALA A 149 -17.93 -8.21 3.81
CA ALA A 149 -19.29 -7.70 3.87
C ALA A 149 -19.32 -6.21 3.49
N VAL A 150 -20.37 -5.80 2.78
CA VAL A 150 -20.61 -4.41 2.37
C VAL A 150 -21.76 -3.86 3.19
N ASP A 151 -21.48 -2.84 3.99
CA ASP A 151 -22.51 -2.00 4.58
C ASP A 151 -22.80 -0.83 3.63
N PRO A 152 -24.00 -0.73 3.04
CA PRO A 152 -24.33 0.31 2.08
C PRO A 152 -24.37 1.73 2.68
N ASN A 153 -24.23 1.87 4.00
CA ASN A 153 -24.22 3.16 4.69
C ASN A 153 -22.81 3.63 5.07
N VAL A 154 -21.78 2.81 4.82
CA VAL A 154 -20.40 3.09 5.23
C VAL A 154 -19.45 2.98 4.04
N PRO A 155 -18.51 3.93 3.85
CA PRO A 155 -17.51 3.83 2.80
C PRO A 155 -16.64 2.59 2.99
N THR A 156 -16.55 1.77 1.96
CA THR A 156 -15.85 0.48 1.96
C THR A 156 -14.48 0.61 1.30
N ASN A 157 -13.45 -0.09 1.82
CA ASN A 157 -12.14 -0.09 1.17
C ASN A 157 -12.19 -0.91 -0.12
N VAL A 158 -11.75 -0.29 -1.20
CA VAL A 158 -11.68 -0.89 -2.53
C VAL A 158 -10.25 -0.81 -3.01
N LEU A 159 -9.68 -1.96 -3.38
CA LEU A 159 -8.38 -2.02 -4.02
C LEU A 159 -8.58 -2.14 -5.53
N TRP A 160 -7.65 -1.57 -6.28
CA TRP A 160 -7.62 -1.64 -7.73
C TRP A 160 -6.22 -1.95 -8.22
N ALA A 161 -6.13 -2.62 -9.37
CA ALA A 161 -4.87 -2.87 -10.05
C ALA A 161 -5.11 -3.13 -11.54
N TYR A 162 -4.11 -2.90 -12.37
CA TYR A 162 -4.12 -3.32 -13.78
C TYR A 162 -2.70 -3.59 -14.28
N ALA A 163 -2.57 -4.30 -15.40
CA ALA A 163 -1.31 -4.39 -16.13
C ALA A 163 -1.51 -4.48 -17.65
N ASP A 164 -0.44 -4.21 -18.38
CA ASP A 164 -0.30 -4.41 -19.83
C ASP A 164 0.36 -5.75 -20.21
N THR A 165 0.70 -6.57 -19.20
CA THR A 165 1.23 -7.93 -19.35
C THR A 165 0.13 -8.96 -19.15
N ALA A 166 0.27 -10.14 -19.78
CA ALA A 166 -0.78 -11.16 -19.74
C ALA A 166 -0.91 -11.79 -18.35
N TRP A 167 -2.14 -12.05 -17.91
CA TRP A 167 -2.40 -12.68 -16.62
C TRP A 167 -2.03 -14.17 -16.61
N PRO A 168 -1.37 -14.71 -15.55
CA PRO A 168 -0.98 -14.02 -14.32
C PRO A 168 0.34 -13.24 -14.43
N SER A 169 0.35 -12.02 -13.92
CA SER A 169 1.53 -11.14 -13.86
C SER A 169 1.42 -10.11 -12.74
N SER A 170 2.52 -9.44 -12.41
CA SER A 170 2.50 -8.28 -11.51
C SER A 170 1.75 -7.11 -12.17
N HIS A 171 1.02 -6.34 -11.36
CA HIS A 171 0.36 -5.13 -11.83
C HIS A 171 1.39 -4.09 -12.29
N LEU A 172 1.04 -3.31 -13.32
CA LEU A 172 1.77 -2.10 -13.69
C LEU A 172 1.56 -0.99 -12.66
N ASP A 173 0.33 -0.86 -12.18
CA ASP A 173 -0.07 0.13 -11.19
C ASP A 173 -1.21 -0.41 -10.33
N ARG A 174 -1.32 0.12 -9.10
CA ARG A 174 -2.23 -0.35 -8.06
C ARG A 174 -2.53 0.76 -7.07
N GLY A 175 -3.62 0.61 -6.34
CA GLY A 175 -3.92 1.48 -5.23
C GLY A 175 -5.15 1.07 -4.47
N SER A 176 -5.58 1.95 -3.57
CA SER A 176 -6.72 1.73 -2.71
C SER A 176 -7.50 3.02 -2.49
N VAL A 177 -8.82 2.92 -2.31
CA VAL A 177 -9.70 4.06 -2.03
C VAL A 177 -10.82 3.65 -1.09
N LYS A 178 -11.48 4.61 -0.45
CA LYS A 178 -12.80 4.39 0.16
C LYS A 178 -13.92 4.75 -0.81
N LEU A 179 -14.76 3.77 -1.11
CA LEU A 179 -15.91 3.93 -2.00
C LEU A 179 -17.22 3.75 -1.22
N GLN A 180 -18.11 4.74 -1.29
CA GLN A 180 -19.50 4.56 -0.89
C GLN A 180 -20.28 3.94 -2.04
N PHE A 181 -20.85 2.75 -1.84
CA PHE A 181 -21.70 2.10 -2.85
C PHE A 181 -23.06 2.80 -2.93
N ALA A 182 -23.53 3.07 -4.15
CA ALA A 182 -24.76 3.83 -4.36
C ALA A 182 -26.00 2.98 -4.04
N THR A 183 -27.04 3.60 -3.47
CA THR A 183 -28.32 2.94 -3.13
C THR A 183 -29.46 3.58 -3.93
N SER A 184 -30.53 2.81 -4.20
CA SER A 184 -31.72 3.32 -4.89
C SER A 184 -32.54 4.30 -4.05
N ALA A 185 -32.35 4.32 -2.73
CA ALA A 185 -33.06 5.20 -1.79
C ALA A 185 -32.37 6.57 -1.67
N GLY A 186 -32.47 7.37 -2.73
CA GLY A 186 -32.21 8.82 -2.72
C GLY A 186 -30.77 9.19 -3.03
N ASN A 187 -30.59 9.92 -4.14
CA ASN A 187 -29.60 10.96 -4.47
C ASN A 187 -28.22 10.98 -3.77
N ILE A 188 -27.69 9.85 -3.31
CA ILE A 188 -26.32 9.74 -2.83
C ILE A 188 -25.58 8.96 -3.90
N SER A 189 -25.11 9.72 -4.88
CA SER A 189 -24.07 9.32 -5.84
C SER A 189 -23.00 8.48 -5.14
N ALA A 190 -22.46 7.47 -5.81
CA ALA A 190 -21.23 6.81 -5.39
C ALA A 190 -20.17 7.89 -5.12
N LEU A 191 -19.95 8.21 -3.85
CA LEU A 191 -19.07 9.28 -3.42
C LEU A 191 -17.73 8.65 -3.11
N LEU A 192 -16.70 9.14 -3.79
CA LEU A 192 -15.33 8.93 -3.34
C LEU A 192 -15.18 9.71 -2.05
N VAL A 193 -15.07 9.00 -0.94
CA VAL A 193 -14.58 9.62 0.28
C VAL A 193 -13.07 9.56 0.14
N ALA A 194 -12.46 10.72 -0.14
CA ALA A 194 -11.02 10.85 -0.20
C ALA A 194 -10.42 10.24 1.08
N SER A 195 -9.87 9.04 0.96
CA SER A 195 -9.08 8.45 2.00
C SER A 195 -7.73 9.15 1.93
N VAL A 196 -7.41 9.95 2.93
CA VAL A 196 -6.02 10.30 3.24
C VAL A 196 -5.31 8.97 3.40
N GLU A 197 -4.48 8.62 2.42
CA GLU A 197 -3.74 7.38 2.43
C GLU A 197 -2.77 7.45 3.62
N ASN A 198 -2.96 6.60 4.63
CA ASN A 198 -1.83 6.10 5.38
C ASN A 198 -1.09 5.19 4.40
N SER A 199 -0.34 5.78 3.46
CA SER A 199 0.54 5.06 2.56
C SER A 199 1.41 4.18 3.46
N ARG A 200 1.16 2.87 3.43
CA ARG A 200 2.00 1.88 4.10
C ARG A 200 3.29 1.88 3.30
N VAL A 201 4.20 2.78 3.65
CA VAL A 201 5.59 2.70 3.22
C VAL A 201 6.09 1.40 3.83
N GLU A 202 6.27 0.36 3.01
CA GLU A 202 7.17 -0.73 3.38
C GLU A 202 8.52 -0.08 3.57
N THR A 203 8.80 0.32 4.81
CA THR A 203 10.11 0.79 5.19
C THR A 203 11.00 -0.43 5.02
N HIS A 204 11.73 -0.46 3.91
CA HIS A 204 12.90 -1.33 3.75
C HIS A 204 13.98 -0.98 4.79
N THR A 205 13.69 -0.30 5.90
CA THR A 205 14.61 -0.03 7.01
C THR A 205 15.24 -1.31 7.54
N ALA A 206 14.52 -2.44 7.52
CA ALA A 206 15.10 -3.73 7.85
C ALA A 206 16.14 -4.18 6.81
N VAL A 207 15.88 -3.96 5.52
CA VAL A 207 16.79 -4.35 4.42
C VAL A 207 17.97 -3.39 4.31
N ILE A 208 17.72 -2.08 4.34
CA ILE A 208 18.73 -1.01 4.38
C ILE A 208 19.58 -1.17 5.65
N GLY A 209 18.96 -1.45 6.80
CA GLY A 209 19.63 -1.74 8.05
C GLY A 209 20.48 -3.01 7.96
N ALA A 210 19.97 -4.09 7.35
CA ALA A 210 20.72 -5.33 7.15
C ALA A 210 21.89 -5.14 6.18
N ILE A 211 21.72 -4.39 5.09
CA ILE A 211 22.77 -4.05 4.13
C ILE A 211 23.83 -3.16 4.80
N ALA A 212 23.42 -2.12 5.52
CA ALA A 212 24.34 -1.26 6.26
C ALA A 212 25.12 -2.05 7.32
N PHE A 213 24.45 -2.95 8.06
CA PHE A 213 25.09 -3.83 9.02
C PHE A 213 26.05 -4.83 8.37
N ALA A 214 25.68 -5.42 7.24
CA ALA A 214 26.54 -6.30 6.45
C ALA A 214 27.78 -5.56 5.90
N ILE A 215 27.62 -4.32 5.45
CA ILE A 215 28.72 -3.44 5.02
C ILE A 215 29.64 -3.12 6.20
N ILE A 216 29.09 -2.78 7.37
CA ILE A 216 29.88 -2.54 8.59
C ILE A 216 30.69 -3.79 8.99
N ILE A 217 30.09 -4.98 8.94
CA ILE A 217 30.77 -6.24 9.22
C ILE A 217 31.86 -6.52 8.18
N ALA A 218 31.56 -6.37 6.89
CA ALA A 218 32.51 -6.62 5.81
C ALA A 218 33.71 -5.66 5.90
N LEU A 219 33.48 -4.37 6.14
CA LEU A 219 34.53 -3.38 6.34
C LEU A 219 35.36 -3.68 7.61
N GLY A 220 34.71 -4.10 8.70
CA GLY A 220 35.40 -4.53 9.93
C GLY A 220 36.28 -5.77 9.73
N LEU A 221 35.79 -6.75 8.97
CA LEU A 221 36.54 -7.96 8.63
C LEU A 221 37.69 -7.67 7.67
N VAL A 222 37.48 -6.86 6.63
CA VAL A 222 38.54 -6.43 5.69
C VAL A 222 39.63 -5.64 6.42
N ALA A 223 39.26 -4.71 7.30
CA ALA A 223 40.21 -3.97 8.12
C ALA A 223 41.00 -4.89 9.07
N SER A 224 40.36 -5.94 9.60
CA SER A 224 40.99 -6.90 10.52
C SER A 224 41.90 -7.92 9.82
N TYR A 225 41.56 -8.35 8.60
CA TYR A 225 42.25 -9.44 7.90
C TYR A 225 43.24 -8.99 6.82
N LEU A 226 42.94 -7.92 6.08
CA LEU A 226 43.75 -7.51 4.93
C LEU A 226 44.71 -6.35 5.25
N ILE A 227 44.44 -5.58 6.31
CA ILE A 227 45.20 -4.36 6.61
C ILE A 227 46.04 -4.58 7.88
N ARG A 228 47.29 -4.98 7.69
CA ARG A 228 48.29 -5.11 8.76
C ARG A 228 48.82 -3.74 9.23
N TRP A 229 47.94 -2.79 9.55
CA TRP A 229 48.32 -1.47 10.06
C TRP A 229 47.89 -1.31 11.52
N ARG A 230 48.83 -1.62 12.42
CA ARG A 230 48.76 -1.35 13.88
C ARG A 230 48.39 0.10 14.25
N PHE A 231 48.47 1.04 13.30
CA PHE A 231 48.19 2.45 13.51
C PHE A 231 46.69 2.80 13.53
N ILE A 232 45.83 2.15 12.75
CA ILE A 232 44.42 2.59 12.63
C ILE A 232 43.57 2.15 13.84
N HIS A 233 43.94 1.04 14.48
CA HIS A 233 43.17 0.43 15.57
C HIS A 233 43.32 1.12 16.94
N LEU A 234 44.32 1.99 17.11
CA LEU A 234 44.73 2.56 18.42
C LEU A 234 44.95 4.08 18.40
N SER A 235 44.81 4.74 17.25
CA SER A 235 44.97 6.18 17.16
C SER A 235 43.68 6.88 17.60
N THR A 236 43.67 7.43 18.81
CA THR A 236 42.63 8.38 19.24
C THR A 236 42.74 9.63 18.38
N LEU A 237 41.60 10.20 17.97
CA LEU A 237 41.55 11.37 17.08
C LEU A 237 42.22 12.61 17.69
N CYS A 238 42.26 12.69 19.02
CA CYS A 238 42.96 13.70 19.76
C CYS A 238 43.85 13.06 20.83
N ALA A 239 45.01 13.66 21.11
CA ALA A 239 45.81 13.28 22.26
C ALA A 239 45.08 13.68 23.56
N PRO A 240 45.18 12.90 24.65
CA PRO A 240 44.51 13.21 25.91
C PRO A 240 45.01 14.57 26.46
N SER A 241 44.08 15.43 26.86
CA SER A 241 44.43 16.76 27.36
C SER A 241 45.19 16.65 28.69
N ARG A 242 46.43 17.15 28.73
CA ARG A 242 47.26 17.13 29.96
C ARG A 242 46.92 18.24 30.95
N ARG A 243 45.92 19.10 30.67
CA ARG A 243 45.49 20.20 31.55
C ARG A 243 43.97 20.21 31.71
N LEU A 244 43.52 20.07 32.95
CA LEU A 244 42.13 20.22 33.37
C LEU A 244 41.64 21.64 33.09
N HIS A 245 40.92 21.84 32.00
CA HIS A 245 40.14 23.05 31.77
C HIS A 245 38.66 22.81 32.11
N ALA A 246 37.96 23.89 32.49
CA ALA A 246 36.56 23.88 32.94
C ALA A 246 35.55 23.28 31.93
N PHE A 247 35.94 23.12 30.66
CA PHE A 247 35.15 22.48 29.60
C PHE A 247 35.53 21.02 29.30
N SER A 248 36.31 20.37 30.16
CA SER A 248 36.76 18.98 29.99
C SER A 248 35.64 17.94 29.85
N TRP A 249 34.42 18.29 30.29
CA TRP A 249 33.23 17.46 30.13
C TRP A 249 32.74 17.37 28.68
N LEU A 250 32.97 18.40 27.86
CA LEU A 250 32.68 18.36 26.42
C LEU A 250 33.77 17.66 25.62
N THR A 251 35.03 17.73 26.04
CA THR A 251 36.17 17.19 25.26
C THR A 251 36.46 15.72 25.53
N LYS A 252 36.02 15.17 26.67
CA LYS A 252 36.18 13.75 27.03
C LYS A 252 35.50 12.77 26.04
N PRO A 253 34.25 12.96 25.61
CA PRO A 253 33.65 12.05 24.63
C PRO A 253 34.36 12.08 23.27
N PHE A 254 34.95 13.21 22.86
CA PHE A 254 35.72 13.31 21.62
C PHE A 254 37.16 12.77 21.73
N SER A 255 37.74 12.69 22.93
CA SER A 255 39.08 12.13 23.11
C SER A 255 39.11 10.61 23.11
N ASP A 256 37.97 9.97 23.44
CA ASP A 256 37.85 8.52 23.50
C ASP A 256 37.32 7.89 22.21
N ILE A 257 36.85 8.71 21.26
CA ILE A 257 36.29 8.22 20.00
C ILE A 257 37.39 7.72 19.07
N LYS A 258 37.31 6.45 18.69
CA LYS A 258 38.29 5.83 17.79
C LYS A 258 37.95 6.14 16.34
N ILE A 259 38.95 6.16 15.47
CA ILE A 259 38.75 6.34 14.02
C ILE A 259 37.74 5.32 13.47
N GLY A 260 37.74 4.08 13.98
CA GLY A 260 36.74 3.07 13.61
C GLY A 260 35.32 3.41 14.05
N GLU A 261 35.12 4.03 15.22
CA GLU A 261 33.80 4.47 15.69
C GLU A 261 33.31 5.67 14.89
N VAL A 262 34.20 6.59 14.50
CA VAL A 262 33.86 7.69 13.59
C VAL A 262 33.45 7.19 12.22
N ILE A 263 34.10 6.15 11.68
CA ILE A 263 33.69 5.53 10.41
C ILE A 263 32.28 4.92 10.55
N VAL A 264 31.99 4.21 11.65
CA VAL A 264 30.65 3.65 11.91
C VAL A 264 29.59 4.75 12.04
N VAL A 265 29.90 5.84 12.75
CA VAL A 265 29.02 7.00 12.89
C VAL A 265 28.82 7.71 11.55
N LEU A 266 29.85 7.83 10.71
CA LEU A 266 29.74 8.42 9.37
C LEU A 266 28.94 7.53 8.42
N VAL A 267 29.05 6.21 8.51
CA VAL A 267 28.20 5.26 7.77
C VAL A 267 26.76 5.35 8.24
N TYR A 268 26.53 5.47 9.56
CA TYR A 268 25.20 5.65 10.14
C TYR A 268 24.56 6.99 9.74
N ILE A 269 25.32 8.09 9.76
CA ILE A 269 24.88 9.42 9.31
C ILE A 269 24.67 9.43 7.78
N GLY A 270 25.54 8.78 7.01
CA GLY A 270 25.38 8.63 5.56
C GLY A 270 24.17 7.79 5.17
N ALA A 271 23.70 6.92 6.06
CA ALA A 271 22.49 6.12 5.91
C ALA A 271 21.23 6.82 6.46
N MET A 272 21.30 8.09 6.88
CA MET A 272 20.11 8.85 7.29
C MET A 272 19.12 8.94 6.12
N ALA A 273 18.02 8.19 6.23
CA ALA A 273 16.94 8.21 5.27
C ALA A 273 15.95 9.33 5.63
N THR A 274 15.76 10.27 4.71
CA THR A 274 14.65 11.23 4.80
C THR A 274 13.42 10.59 4.15
N PHE A 275 12.34 10.51 4.91
CA PHE A 275 11.07 9.97 4.44
C PHE A 275 10.20 11.10 3.88
N TYR A 276 9.68 10.93 2.66
CA TYR A 276 8.78 11.88 2.01
C TYR A 276 7.41 11.23 1.81
N VAL A 277 6.34 11.97 2.12
CA VAL A 277 4.95 11.53 1.92
C VAL A 277 4.29 12.46 0.91
N SER A 278 4.18 11.99 -0.33
CA SER A 278 3.78 12.82 -1.48
C SER A 278 2.39 13.45 -1.37
N GLU A 279 1.49 12.84 -0.62
CA GLU A 279 0.11 13.31 -0.43
C GLU A 279 -0.10 14.10 0.86
N ALA A 280 0.89 14.13 1.76
CA ALA A 280 0.78 14.92 2.97
C ALA A 280 0.95 16.41 2.66
N THR A 281 0.10 17.24 3.26
CA THR A 281 0.15 18.70 3.13
C THR A 281 1.06 19.34 4.16
N GLU A 282 1.37 18.65 5.26
CA GLU A 282 2.19 19.12 6.38
C GLU A 282 3.09 18.00 6.90
N ASP A 283 4.28 18.38 7.38
CA ASP A 283 5.26 17.46 7.97
C ASP A 283 4.65 16.75 9.19
N GLY A 284 5.06 15.51 9.41
CA GLY A 284 4.44 14.71 10.47
C GLY A 284 5.28 13.55 10.93
N ARG A 285 4.63 12.66 11.69
CA ARG A 285 5.24 11.42 12.19
C ARG A 285 4.33 10.24 11.90
N VAL A 286 4.95 9.15 11.47
CA VAL A 286 4.29 7.85 11.29
C VAL A 286 4.77 6.89 12.35
N GLN A 287 3.85 6.15 12.95
CA GLN A 287 4.18 5.09 13.88
C GLN A 287 4.44 3.81 13.11
N THR A 288 5.60 3.21 13.33
CA THR A 288 5.98 1.91 12.80
C THR A 288 5.29 0.78 13.57
N GLU A 289 5.31 -0.44 13.02
CA GLU A 289 4.76 -1.62 13.70
C GLU A 289 5.49 -1.96 15.01
N SER A 290 6.76 -1.55 15.16
CA SER A 290 7.51 -1.66 16.41
C SER A 290 7.13 -0.60 17.45
N GLY A 291 6.23 0.33 17.11
CA GLY A 291 5.77 1.43 17.96
C GLY A 291 6.64 2.69 17.90
N GLU A 292 7.72 2.68 17.11
CA GLU A 292 8.63 3.81 16.93
C GLU A 292 8.01 4.88 16.01
N LEU A 293 8.18 6.14 16.36
CA LEU A 293 7.69 7.28 15.56
C LEU A 293 8.81 7.79 14.63
N ILE A 294 8.62 7.63 13.33
CA ILE A 294 9.52 8.16 12.29
C ILE A 294 8.95 9.46 11.75
N SER A 295 9.76 10.51 11.68
CA SER A 295 9.37 11.79 11.06
C SER A 295 9.42 11.71 9.54
N PHE A 296 8.46 12.33 8.88
CA PHE A 296 8.43 12.50 7.43
C PHE A 296 8.27 13.96 7.03
N VAL A 297 8.70 14.28 5.81
CA VAL A 297 8.51 15.56 5.14
C VAL A 297 7.32 15.45 4.19
N ALA A 298 6.42 16.41 4.24
CA ALA A 298 5.25 16.48 3.37
C ALA A 298 5.63 16.81 1.92
N GLY A 299 4.89 16.21 0.99
CA GLY A 299 5.05 16.42 -0.43
C GLY A 299 6.15 15.56 -1.06
N ARG A 300 6.45 15.88 -2.33
CA ARG A 300 7.44 15.15 -3.12
C ARG A 300 8.86 15.66 -2.80
N PRO A 301 9.86 14.77 -2.81
CA PRO A 301 11.25 15.19 -2.71
C PRO A 301 11.58 16.15 -3.86
N LYS A 302 12.10 17.32 -3.50
CA LYS A 302 12.60 18.32 -4.44
C LYS A 302 14.01 17.91 -4.88
N MET A 303 14.07 17.14 -5.96
CA MET A 303 15.31 16.55 -6.44
C MET A 303 16.35 17.60 -6.86
N ASP A 304 15.91 18.79 -7.27
CA ASP A 304 16.73 19.97 -7.55
C ASP A 304 17.42 20.55 -6.31
N GLU A 305 16.74 20.52 -5.16
CA GLU A 305 17.30 20.93 -3.86
C GLU A 305 18.25 19.87 -3.31
N MET A 306 17.88 18.58 -3.45
CA MET A 306 18.70 17.45 -2.98
C MET A 306 19.97 17.26 -3.81
N LEU A 307 19.89 17.46 -5.12
CA LEU A 307 21.00 17.36 -6.07
C LEU A 307 21.43 18.76 -6.49
N ASN A 308 21.88 19.56 -5.52
CA ASN A 308 22.33 20.92 -5.80
C ASN A 308 23.75 20.91 -6.41
N PRO A 309 23.97 21.42 -7.64
CA PRO A 309 25.28 21.43 -8.28
C PRO A 309 26.35 22.17 -7.47
N THR A 310 25.98 23.21 -6.71
CA THR A 310 26.94 23.98 -5.90
C THR A 310 27.49 23.20 -4.72
N ASP A 311 26.72 22.27 -4.16
CA ASP A 311 27.10 21.48 -2.99
C ASP A 311 27.86 20.20 -3.37
N LEU A 312 27.73 19.79 -4.64
CA LEU A 312 28.26 18.53 -5.18
C LEU A 312 29.44 18.73 -6.15
N PHE A 313 29.77 19.98 -6.52
CA PHE A 313 30.85 20.28 -7.45
C PHE A 313 32.21 19.73 -6.96
N GLY A 314 32.86 18.91 -7.79
CA GLY A 314 34.17 18.31 -7.49
C GLY A 314 34.14 17.04 -6.64
N LYS A 315 32.95 16.52 -6.30
CA LYS A 315 32.79 15.24 -5.57
C LYS A 315 32.42 14.12 -6.56
N ASN A 316 33.01 12.94 -6.39
CA ASN A 316 32.63 11.75 -7.16
C ASN A 316 31.38 11.13 -6.52
N ILE A 317 30.19 11.53 -7.01
CA ILE A 317 28.91 11.11 -6.47
C ILE A 317 28.11 10.43 -7.58
N ALA A 318 27.57 9.25 -7.26
CA ALA A 318 26.65 8.51 -8.12
C ALA A 318 25.26 8.50 -7.48
N VAL A 319 24.23 8.72 -8.30
CA VAL A 319 22.83 8.65 -7.91
C VAL A 319 22.30 7.26 -8.26
N MET A 320 21.87 6.52 -7.24
CA MET A 320 21.21 5.23 -7.42
C MET A 320 19.73 5.37 -7.10
N ALA A 321 18.87 4.92 -8.01
CA ALA A 321 17.42 4.98 -7.83
C ALA A 321 16.76 3.63 -8.10
N CYS A 322 15.93 3.18 -7.15
CA CYS A 322 15.05 2.03 -7.28
C CYS A 322 13.66 2.46 -6.78
N GLY A 323 12.64 2.34 -7.63
CA GLY A 323 11.29 2.80 -7.30
C GLY A 323 10.39 2.93 -8.53
N PRO A 324 9.22 3.59 -8.38
CA PRO A 324 8.27 3.79 -9.48
C PRO A 324 8.94 4.49 -10.68
N PRO A 325 8.54 4.17 -11.92
CA PRO A 325 9.17 4.73 -13.12
C PRO A 325 9.26 6.25 -13.13
N SER A 326 8.23 6.95 -12.65
CA SER A 326 8.18 8.41 -12.58
C SER A 326 9.23 9.01 -11.63
N LEU A 327 9.43 8.41 -10.45
CA LEU A 327 10.42 8.86 -9.48
C LEU A 327 11.85 8.62 -9.98
N VAL A 328 12.10 7.43 -10.55
CA VAL A 328 13.40 7.07 -11.11
C VAL A 328 13.74 7.97 -12.29
N GLN A 329 12.77 8.30 -13.13
CA GLN A 329 12.95 9.20 -14.27
C GLN A 329 13.31 10.63 -13.83
N GLU A 330 12.65 11.16 -12.81
CA GLU A 330 12.97 12.49 -12.27
C GLU A 330 14.37 12.52 -11.66
N ALA A 331 14.74 11.51 -10.85
CA ALA A 331 16.09 11.39 -10.30
C ALA A 331 17.16 11.29 -11.41
N GLN A 332 16.87 10.54 -12.47
CA GLN A 332 17.76 10.43 -13.64
C GLN A 332 17.92 11.77 -14.37
N TRP A 333 16.82 12.50 -14.54
CA TRP A 333 16.82 13.81 -15.19
C TRP A 333 17.70 14.80 -14.43
N GLN A 334 17.51 14.90 -13.11
CA GLN A 334 18.29 15.82 -12.26
C GLN A 334 19.76 15.42 -12.14
N ALA A 335 20.07 14.13 -12.02
CA ALA A 335 21.44 13.64 -12.02
C ALA A 335 22.19 14.05 -13.31
N ARG A 336 21.53 13.97 -14.47
CA ARG A 336 22.09 14.42 -15.76
C ARG A 336 22.32 15.92 -15.82
N LEU A 337 21.38 16.72 -15.31
CA LEU A 337 21.57 18.18 -15.22
C LEU A 337 22.79 18.53 -14.36
N CYS A 338 23.04 17.77 -13.30
CA CYS A 338 24.17 17.95 -12.40
C CYS A 338 25.47 17.24 -12.84
N ARG A 339 25.47 16.54 -13.99
CA ARG A 339 26.59 15.73 -14.50
C ARG A 339 27.07 14.65 -13.52
N LEU A 340 26.14 14.04 -12.80
CA LEU A 340 26.39 12.91 -11.91
C LEU A 340 26.15 11.59 -12.63
N ASP A 341 26.89 10.55 -12.24
CA ASP A 341 26.64 9.19 -12.71
C ASP A 341 25.31 8.69 -12.14
N PHE A 342 24.50 8.01 -12.96
CA PHE A 342 23.18 7.53 -12.56
C PHE A 342 23.03 6.03 -12.81
N HIS A 343 22.61 5.30 -11.77
CA HIS A 343 22.34 3.87 -11.79
C HIS A 343 20.88 3.60 -11.44
N LYS A 344 20.15 3.01 -12.39
CA LYS A 344 18.82 2.46 -12.13
C LYS A 344 18.99 1.05 -11.61
N GLU A 345 18.47 0.78 -10.42
CA GLU A 345 18.43 -0.56 -9.85
C GLU A 345 17.01 -1.11 -9.86
N VAL A 346 16.89 -2.42 -10.09
CA VAL A 346 15.65 -3.18 -9.97
C VAL A 346 15.97 -4.36 -9.05
N PHE A 347 15.67 -4.22 -7.77
CA PHE A 347 15.80 -5.32 -6.84
C PHE A 347 14.62 -6.27 -7.04
N ILE A 348 14.91 -7.48 -7.49
CA ILE A 348 13.93 -8.57 -7.52
C ILE A 348 13.79 -9.04 -6.07
N LEU A 349 12.63 -8.81 -5.46
CA LEU A 349 12.27 -9.34 -4.15
C LEU A 349 11.69 -10.75 -4.29
#